data_AF-A0A2E6GSG1-F1
#
_entry.id   AF-A0A2E6GSG1-F1
#
_cell.length_a   1.000
_cell.length_b   1.000
_cell.length_c   1.000
_cell.angle_alpha   90.00
_cell.angle_beta   90.00
_cell.angle_gamma   90.00
#
_symmetry.space_group_name_H-M   'P 1'
#
loop_
_entity.id
_entity.type
_entity.pdbx_description
1 polymer ?
#
loop_
_entity_poly.entity_id
_entity_poly.type
_entity_poly.pdbx_seq_one_letter_code
_entity_poly.pdbx_strand_id
1 'polypeptide(L)'
;MAKTQQKTVVRENDIRSDEFAKLADDYYHLDLKNVIFDKDGKDFVAIDCPACGGTDHELSTEIHQFSYRLCEICDTLFVSPRPTPEKLGRWYTDSEYVGKIRFQNLAQHRDQRYANIVLPRISSFLEKVSSSLNKSITILDIG
;
A
#
# COMPACT_ATOMS: atom_id res chain seq x y z
N MET A 1 21.10 -29.94 4.71
CA MET A 1 19.90 -29.19 4.25
C MET A 1 20.31 -28.38 3.04
N ALA A 2 19.66 -28.59 1.90
CA ALA A 2 20.01 -27.89 0.66
C ALA A 2 19.77 -26.39 0.86
N LYS A 3 20.80 -25.57 0.65
CA LYS A 3 20.66 -24.12 0.60
C LYS A 3 19.90 -23.80 -0.68
N THR A 4 18.59 -23.63 -0.58
CA THR A 4 17.79 -23.08 -1.68
C THR A 4 18.38 -21.70 -1.97
N GLN A 5 18.93 -21.52 -3.18
CA GLN A 5 19.41 -20.23 -3.65
C GLN A 5 18.25 -19.24 -3.59
N GLN A 6 18.26 -18.37 -2.58
CA GLN A 6 17.30 -17.29 -2.48
C GLN A 6 17.62 -16.25 -3.54
N LYS A 7 16.62 -15.95 -4.38
CA LYS A 7 16.69 -14.88 -5.35
C LYS A 7 16.92 -13.56 -4.59
N THR A 8 18.05 -12.91 -4.82
CA THR A 8 18.45 -11.66 -4.12
C THR A 8 17.57 -10.47 -4.48
N VAL A 9 16.83 -10.54 -5.59
CA VAL A 9 15.90 -9.50 -6.04
C VAL A 9 14.60 -10.15 -6.51
N VAL A 10 13.51 -9.85 -5.81
CA VAL A 10 12.15 -10.19 -6.21
C VAL A 10 11.58 -9.04 -7.02
N ARG A 11 11.05 -9.34 -8.21
CA ARG A 11 10.34 -8.39 -9.07
C ARG A 11 8.84 -8.58 -8.91
N GLU A 12 8.07 -7.56 -9.25
CA GLU A 12 6.60 -7.66 -9.25
C GLU A 12 6.10 -8.82 -10.12
N ASN A 13 6.74 -9.02 -11.28
CA ASN A 13 6.42 -10.12 -12.21
C ASN A 13 6.74 -11.53 -11.70
N ASP A 14 7.48 -11.66 -10.59
CA ASP A 14 7.66 -12.94 -9.90
C ASP A 14 6.43 -13.33 -9.06
N ILE A 15 5.51 -12.38 -8.84
CA ILE A 15 4.31 -12.56 -8.02
C ILE A 15 3.05 -12.41 -8.88
N ARG A 16 3.02 -11.44 -9.81
CA ARG A 16 1.84 -11.07 -10.60
C ARG A 16 2.23 -10.75 -12.04
N SER A 17 1.48 -11.22 -13.02
CA SER A 17 1.80 -10.93 -14.42
C SER A 17 1.63 -9.45 -14.78
N ASP A 18 2.31 -9.00 -15.84
CA ASP A 18 2.11 -7.68 -16.44
C ASP A 18 0.65 -7.47 -16.87
N GLU A 19 -0.03 -8.52 -17.34
CA GLU A 19 -1.45 -8.50 -17.68
C GLU A 19 -2.32 -8.19 -16.46
N PHE A 20 -2.01 -8.81 -15.32
CA PHE A 20 -2.68 -8.51 -14.06
C PHE A 20 -2.41 -7.06 -13.63
N ALA A 21 -1.17 -6.60 -13.74
CA ALA A 21 -0.80 -5.22 -13.38
C ALA A 21 -1.58 -4.20 -14.22
N LYS A 22 -1.69 -4.43 -15.53
CA LYS A 22 -2.48 -3.59 -16.43
C LYS A 22 -3.97 -3.60 -16.06
N LEU A 23 -4.55 -4.78 -15.84
CA LEU A 23 -5.94 -4.90 -15.42
C LEU A 23 -6.20 -4.13 -14.11
N ALA A 24 -5.29 -4.26 -13.15
CA ALA A 24 -5.37 -3.55 -11.88
C ALA A 24 -5.34 -2.03 -12.07
N ASP A 25 -4.47 -1.52 -12.94
CA ASP A 25 -4.36 -0.10 -13.28
C ASP A 25 -5.64 0.45 -13.93
N ASP A 26 -6.23 -0.30 -14.88
CA ASP A 26 -7.48 0.06 -15.54
C ASP A 26 -8.63 0.24 -14.53
N TYR A 27 -8.80 -0.73 -13.61
CA TYR A 27 -9.81 -0.63 -12.54
C TYR A 27 -9.51 0.50 -11.55
N TYR A 28 -8.23 0.69 -11.20
CA TYR A 28 -7.81 1.75 -10.28
C TYR A 28 -8.20 3.13 -10.84
N HIS A 29 -7.85 3.40 -12.09
CA HIS A 29 -8.18 4.67 -12.76
C HIS A 29 -9.67 4.86 -12.98
N LEU A 30 -10.40 3.79 -13.29
CA LEU A 30 -11.85 3.84 -13.41
C LEU A 30 -12.51 4.26 -12.10
N ASP A 31 -12.07 3.70 -10.97
CA ASP A 31 -12.64 4.02 -9.66
C ASP A 31 -12.19 5.38 -9.13
N LEU A 32 -10.98 5.84 -9.46
CA LEU A 32 -10.60 7.22 -9.19
C LEU A 32 -11.63 8.17 -9.81
N LYS A 33 -12.01 7.94 -11.07
CA LYS A 33 -13.01 8.75 -11.75
C LYS A 33 -14.42 8.56 -11.16
N ASN A 34 -14.85 7.32 -10.96
CA ASN A 34 -16.25 6.99 -10.70
C ASN A 34 -16.63 6.96 -9.22
N VAL A 35 -15.65 6.86 -8.32
CA VAL A 35 -15.89 6.77 -6.87
C VAL A 35 -15.29 7.97 -6.16
N ILE A 36 -14.01 8.29 -6.41
CA ILE A 36 -13.33 9.39 -5.70
C ILE A 36 -13.70 10.76 -6.26
N PHE A 37 -13.60 10.92 -7.58
CA PHE A 37 -13.82 12.19 -8.28
C PHE A 37 -15.20 12.28 -8.98
N ASP A 38 -16.16 11.44 -8.57
CA ASP A 38 -17.54 11.39 -9.10
C ASP A 38 -18.30 12.72 -9.02
N LYS A 39 -17.84 13.65 -8.16
CA LYS A 39 -18.37 15.00 -7.98
C LYS A 39 -17.31 16.09 -8.12
N ASP A 40 -16.30 15.87 -8.96
CA ASP A 40 -15.24 16.84 -9.26
C ASP A 40 -14.52 17.37 -8.00
N GLY A 41 -14.33 16.51 -6.98
CA GLY A 41 -13.63 16.88 -5.75
C GLY A 41 -14.42 17.74 -4.76
N LYS A 42 -15.73 17.99 -4.96
CA LYS A 42 -16.56 18.78 -4.02
C LYS A 42 -16.65 18.17 -2.60
N ASP A 43 -16.43 16.87 -2.49
CA ASP A 43 -16.46 16.13 -1.22
C ASP A 43 -15.03 15.99 -0.62
N PHE A 44 -14.13 16.93 -0.92
CA PHE A 44 -12.76 16.98 -0.39
C PHE A 44 -12.62 18.08 0.66
N VAL A 45 -11.73 17.86 1.63
CA VAL A 45 -11.48 18.76 2.75
C VAL A 45 -10.00 19.08 2.85
N ALA A 46 -9.68 20.36 3.02
CA ALA A 46 -8.35 20.78 3.43
C ALA A 46 -8.14 20.39 4.90
N ILE A 47 -6.93 19.92 5.22
CA ILE A 47 -6.53 19.57 6.58
C ILE A 47 -5.16 20.16 6.88
N ASP A 48 -4.92 20.43 8.16
CA ASP A 48 -3.59 20.67 8.72
C ASP A 48 -2.76 19.39 8.67
N CYS A 49 -1.46 19.51 8.95
CA CYS A 49 -0.56 18.37 8.97
C CYS A 49 -1.09 17.27 9.93
N PRO A 50 -1.33 16.04 9.46
CA PRO A 50 -1.89 14.98 10.31
C PRO A 50 -0.90 14.46 11.36
N ALA A 51 0.39 14.78 11.23
CA ALA A 51 1.41 14.34 12.17
C ALA A 51 1.62 15.33 13.32
N CYS A 52 1.79 16.63 13.02
CA CYS A 52 2.09 17.65 14.03
C CYS A 52 0.97 18.67 14.27
N GLY A 53 -0.09 18.68 13.45
CA GLY A 53 -1.15 19.69 13.51
C GLY A 53 -0.77 21.07 12.97
N GLY A 54 0.41 21.21 12.35
CA GLY A 54 0.88 22.46 11.77
C GLY A 54 0.14 22.86 10.50
N THR A 55 -0.07 24.16 10.32
CA THR A 55 -0.71 24.77 9.14
C THR A 55 0.27 25.11 8.02
N ASP A 56 1.57 25.14 8.34
CA ASP A 56 2.62 25.54 7.39
C ASP A 56 3.04 24.34 6.54
N HIS A 57 2.68 24.42 5.26
CA HIS A 57 2.95 23.38 4.27
C HIS A 57 2.91 23.95 2.85
N GLU A 58 3.74 23.38 1.98
CA GLU A 58 3.79 23.75 0.56
C GLU A 58 3.34 22.60 -0.35
N LEU A 59 2.93 22.91 -1.57
CA LEU A 59 2.64 21.91 -2.59
C LEU A 59 3.95 21.23 -3.01
N SER A 60 4.05 19.92 -2.81
CA SER A 60 5.23 19.14 -3.19
C SER A 60 5.08 18.54 -4.58
N THR A 61 3.94 17.88 -4.86
CA THR A 61 3.69 17.24 -6.15
C THR A 61 2.21 16.92 -6.33
N GLU A 62 1.82 16.54 -7.55
CA GLU A 62 0.50 16.03 -7.86
C GLU A 62 0.60 14.62 -8.43
N ILE A 63 -0.15 13.67 -7.86
CA ILE A 63 -0.19 12.29 -8.31
C ILE A 63 -1.66 11.91 -8.46
N HIS A 64 -2.08 11.53 -9.66
CA HIS A 64 -3.46 11.13 -9.97
C HIS A 64 -4.53 12.14 -9.48
N GLN A 65 -4.28 13.44 -9.70
CA GLN A 65 -5.13 14.57 -9.26
C GLN A 65 -5.18 14.81 -7.74
N PHE A 66 -4.41 14.06 -6.94
CA PHE A 66 -4.20 14.38 -5.53
C PHE A 66 -3.02 15.33 -5.37
N SER A 67 -3.24 16.45 -4.70
CA SER A 67 -2.19 17.38 -4.30
C SER A 67 -1.52 16.88 -3.02
N TYR A 68 -0.25 16.49 -3.14
CA TYR A 68 0.61 16.14 -2.00
C TYR A 68 1.30 17.39 -1.50
N ARG A 69 1.19 17.65 -0.20
CA ARG A 69 1.80 18.77 0.51
C ARG A 69 2.87 18.29 1.47
N LEU A 70 3.97 19.03 1.55
CA LEU A 70 5.06 18.78 2.49
C LEU A 70 4.94 19.77 3.65
N CYS A 71 4.86 19.26 4.87
CA CYS A 71 4.82 20.10 6.07
C CYS A 71 6.21 20.67 6.37
N GLU A 72 6.29 21.99 6.55
CA GLU A 72 7.55 22.70 6.81
C GLU A 72 8.04 22.56 8.27
N ILE A 73 7.22 21.98 9.15
CA ILE A 73 7.52 21.83 10.58
C ILE A 73 8.09 20.45 10.92
N CYS A 74 7.62 19.40 10.25
CA CYS A 74 7.96 18.01 10.58
C CYS A 74 8.23 17.11 9.38
N ASP A 75 8.37 17.70 8.18
CA ASP A 75 8.67 17.00 6.92
C ASP A 75 7.67 15.90 6.53
N THR A 76 6.46 15.93 7.11
CA THR A 76 5.40 14.99 6.75
C THR A 76 4.83 15.33 5.38
N LEU A 77 4.87 14.37 4.46
CA LEU A 77 4.19 14.43 3.16
C LEU A 77 2.76 13.87 3.30
N PHE A 78 1.75 14.64 2.91
CA PHE A 78 0.34 14.26 3.05
C PHE A 78 -0.54 14.83 1.95
N VAL A 79 -1.70 14.23 1.70
CA VAL A 79 -2.66 14.74 0.72
C VAL A 79 -3.53 15.82 1.35
N SER A 80 -3.60 17.00 0.72
CA SER A 80 -4.51 18.08 1.11
C SER A 80 -4.82 19.00 -0.10
N PRO A 81 -6.09 19.15 -0.49
CA PRO A 81 -7.28 18.60 0.16
C PRO A 81 -7.42 17.08 -0.08
N ARG A 82 -7.97 16.36 0.91
CA ARG A 82 -8.19 14.91 0.87
C ARG A 82 -9.68 14.57 0.75
N PRO A 83 -10.04 13.38 0.24
CA PRO A 83 -11.42 12.90 0.33
C PRO A 83 -11.95 12.92 1.77
N THR A 84 -13.22 13.27 1.93
CA THR A 84 -13.95 13.11 3.20
C THR A 84 -13.94 11.65 3.68
N PRO A 85 -14.10 11.39 4.99
CA PRO A 85 -14.22 10.03 5.52
C PRO A 85 -15.31 9.21 4.83
N GLU A 86 -16.45 9.82 4.51
CA GLU A 86 -17.56 9.16 3.80
C GLU A 86 -17.16 8.76 2.38
N LYS A 87 -16.45 9.64 1.66
CA LYS A 87 -15.92 9.36 0.33
C LYS A 87 -14.90 8.23 0.37
N LEU A 88 -14.00 8.26 1.34
CA LEU A 88 -13.02 7.19 1.56
C LEU A 88 -13.71 5.88 1.95
N GLY A 89 -14.79 5.93 2.72
CA GLY A 89 -15.62 4.77 3.02
C GLY A 89 -16.20 4.14 1.75
N ARG A 90 -16.77 4.96 0.87
CA ARG A 90 -17.28 4.52 -0.44
C ARG A 90 -16.21 3.87 -1.32
N TRP A 91 -14.96 4.33 -1.25
CA TRP A 91 -13.86 3.63 -1.91
C TRP A 91 -13.73 2.19 -1.42
N TYR A 92 -13.85 1.92 -0.13
CA TYR A 92 -13.71 0.55 0.37
C TYR A 92 -14.95 -0.33 0.14
N THR A 93 -16.13 0.26 -0.07
CA THR A 93 -17.39 -0.49 -0.28
C THR A 93 -17.77 -0.64 -1.74
N ASP A 94 -17.58 0.40 -2.55
CA ASP A 94 -18.14 0.53 -3.90
C ASP A 94 -17.07 0.33 -4.99
N SER A 95 -15.78 0.41 -4.65
CA SER A 95 -14.68 0.25 -5.62
C SER A 95 -14.59 -1.17 -6.15
N GLU A 96 -14.66 -1.27 -7.46
CA GLU A 96 -14.43 -2.50 -8.20
C GLU A 96 -12.95 -2.91 -8.14
N TYR A 97 -12.02 -1.96 -8.15
CA TYR A 97 -10.61 -2.19 -7.87
C TYR A 97 -10.42 -2.85 -6.50
N VAL A 98 -11.03 -2.32 -5.44
CA VAL A 98 -10.91 -2.92 -4.10
C VAL A 98 -11.56 -4.31 -4.07
N GLY A 99 -12.83 -4.41 -4.50
CA GLY A 99 -13.61 -5.64 -4.42
C GLY A 99 -13.11 -6.77 -5.31
N LYS A 100 -12.80 -6.46 -6.58
CA LYS A 100 -12.43 -7.45 -7.60
C LYS A 100 -10.93 -7.58 -7.77
N ILE A 101 -10.15 -6.50 -7.71
CA ILE A 101 -8.71 -6.61 -7.99
C ILE A 101 -7.94 -6.87 -6.70
N ARG A 102 -8.02 -5.97 -5.71
CA ARG A 102 -7.16 -6.00 -4.52
C ARG A 102 -7.35 -7.26 -3.69
N PHE A 103 -8.60 -7.65 -3.39
CA PHE A 103 -8.84 -8.84 -2.57
C PHE A 103 -8.62 -10.16 -3.32
N GLN A 104 -9.01 -10.24 -4.60
CA GLN A 104 -8.72 -11.45 -5.40
C GLN A 104 -7.23 -11.66 -5.57
N ASN A 105 -6.47 -10.58 -5.79
CA ASN A 105 -5.01 -10.61 -5.85
C ASN A 105 -4.39 -11.21 -4.59
N LEU A 106 -4.77 -10.70 -3.42
CA LEU A 106 -4.23 -11.17 -2.15
C LEU A 106 -4.46 -12.67 -1.95
N ALA A 107 -5.62 -13.17 -2.38
CA ALA A 107 -5.96 -14.58 -2.30
C ALA A 107 -5.22 -15.42 -3.35
N GLN A 108 -5.27 -15.03 -4.62
CA GLN A 108 -4.70 -15.76 -5.75
C GLN A 108 -3.18 -15.85 -5.69
N HIS A 109 -2.52 -14.80 -5.21
CA HIS A 109 -1.05 -14.71 -5.20
C HIS A 109 -0.44 -14.94 -3.81
N ARG A 110 -1.22 -15.49 -2.86
CA ARG A 110 -0.78 -15.69 -1.48
C ARG A 110 0.50 -16.51 -1.42
N ASP A 111 0.55 -17.62 -2.14
CA ASP A 111 1.68 -18.56 -2.08
C ASP A 111 2.94 -17.97 -2.72
N GLN A 112 2.81 -17.28 -3.87
CA GLN A 112 3.95 -16.57 -4.48
C GLN A 112 4.45 -15.44 -3.58
N ARG A 113 3.55 -14.67 -2.94
CA ARG A 113 3.93 -13.64 -1.96
C ARG A 113 4.62 -14.27 -0.75
N TYR A 114 4.11 -15.38 -0.26
CA TYR A 114 4.68 -16.03 0.92
C TYR A 114 6.08 -16.58 0.62
N ALA A 115 6.25 -17.25 -0.53
CA ALA A 115 7.53 -17.80 -0.96
C ALA A 115 8.57 -16.71 -1.25
N ASN A 116 8.17 -15.62 -1.91
CA ASN A 116 9.12 -14.61 -2.40
C ASN A 116 9.30 -13.43 -1.44
N ILE A 117 8.31 -13.05 -0.63
CA ILE A 117 8.38 -11.90 0.27
C ILE A 117 8.49 -12.35 1.73
N VAL A 118 7.55 -13.18 2.20
CA VAL A 118 7.40 -13.44 3.64
C VAL A 118 8.51 -14.36 4.15
N LEU A 119 8.70 -15.53 3.52
CA LEU A 119 9.71 -16.50 3.93
C LEU A 119 11.13 -15.92 3.94
N PRO A 120 11.60 -15.17 2.92
CA PRO A 120 12.93 -14.58 2.95
C PRO A 120 13.12 -13.56 4.07
N ARG A 121 12.08 -12.78 4.40
CA ARG A 121 12.11 -11.83 5.53
C ARG A 121 12.18 -12.57 6.86
N ILE A 122 11.39 -13.63 7.05
CA ILE A 122 11.42 -14.46 8.26
C ILE A 122 12.80 -15.13 8.40
N SER A 123 13.33 -15.72 7.33
CA SER A 123 14.65 -16.34 7.34
C SER A 123 15.74 -15.33 7.72
N SER A 124 15.75 -14.15 7.07
CA SER A 124 16.73 -13.10 7.37
C SER A 124 16.61 -12.57 8.80
N PHE A 125 15.38 -12.44 9.32
CA PHE A 125 15.14 -12.09 10.70
C PHE A 125 15.70 -13.15 11.65
N LEU A 126 15.33 -14.42 11.45
CA LEU A 126 15.77 -15.54 12.27
C LEU A 126 17.29 -15.70 12.28
N GLU A 127 17.96 -15.54 11.14
CA GLU A 127 19.43 -15.56 11.08
C GLU A 127 20.04 -14.51 12.02
N LYS A 128 19.50 -13.29 12.02
CA LYS A 128 19.99 -12.17 12.85
C LYS A 128 19.73 -12.37 14.34
N VAL A 129 18.60 -12.99 14.71
CA VAL A 129 18.22 -13.15 16.11
C VAL A 129 18.61 -14.51 16.71
N SER A 130 18.95 -15.49 15.89
CA SER A 130 19.14 -16.91 16.28
C SER A 130 20.06 -17.12 17.48
N SER A 131 21.15 -16.36 17.58
CA SER A 131 22.11 -16.43 18.68
C SER A 131 21.60 -15.86 20.01
N SER A 132 20.54 -15.05 19.97
CA SER A 132 19.95 -14.38 21.14
C SER A 132 18.68 -15.07 21.66
N LEU A 133 18.27 -16.16 21.02
CA LEU A 133 17.01 -16.83 21.29
C LEU A 133 17.22 -18.05 22.18
N ASN A 134 16.92 -17.88 23.46
CA ASN A 134 17.18 -18.88 24.51
C ASN A 134 16.01 -19.88 24.72
N LYS A 135 14.92 -19.78 23.94
CA LYS A 135 13.70 -20.59 24.07
C LYS A 135 13.09 -20.88 22.71
N SER A 136 12.19 -21.87 22.62
CA SER A 136 11.32 -22.04 21.44
C SER A 136 10.49 -20.78 21.21
N ILE A 137 10.45 -20.30 19.97
CA ILE A 137 9.75 -19.06 19.61
C ILE A 137 8.57 -19.44 18.74
N THR A 138 7.44 -18.81 19.00
CA THR A 138 6.31 -18.78 18.07
C THR A 138 6.32 -17.43 17.37
N ILE A 139 6.37 -17.45 16.03
CA ILE A 139 6.28 -16.23 15.22
C ILE A 139 4.84 -16.10 14.72
N LEU A 140 4.21 -14.97 15.02
CA LEU A 140 2.93 -14.57 14.45
C LEU A 140 3.17 -13.43 13.47
N ASP A 141 2.95 -13.70 12.19
CA ASP A 141 2.94 -12.68 11.14
C ASP A 141 1.52 -12.08 11.03
N ILE A 142 1.40 -10.77 11.21
CA ILE A 142 0.13 -10.04 11.08
C ILE A 142 0.17 -9.24 9.78
N GLY A 143 0.16 -9.97 8.65
CA GLY A 143 -0.22 -9.45 7.31
C GLY A 143 0.80 -8.60 6.57
#